data_AF-A0A2S9FNV3-F1
#
_entry.id   AF-A0A2S9FNV3-F1
#
_cell.length_a   1.000
_cell.length_b   1.000
_cell.length_c   1.000
_cell.angle_alpha   90.00
_cell.angle_beta   90.00
_cell.angle_gamma   90.00
#
_symmetry.space_group_name_H-M   'P 1'
#
loop_
_entity.id
_entity.type
_entity.pdbx_description
1 polymer ?
#
loop_
_entity_poly.entity_id
_entity_poly.type
_entity_poly.pdbx_seq_one_letter_code
_entity_poly.pdbx_strand_id
1 'polypeptide(L)' 'MARSHTLARRLHDRIEPVHAVTYFAPEARAALDGLGFRGFWMGYFAARSAPLGKVPADVVTAA' A
#
# COMPACT_ATOMS: atom_id res chain seq x y z
N MET A 1 14.05 -22.97 -0.73
CA MET A 1 14.88 -22.40 -1.81
C MET A 1 14.73 -20.88 -1.76
N ALA A 2 15.75 -20.14 -1.34
CA ALA A 2 15.66 -18.68 -1.23
C ALA A 2 15.57 -18.06 -2.64
N ARG A 3 14.68 -17.08 -2.83
CA ARG A 3 14.59 -16.37 -4.12
C ARG A 3 15.84 -15.50 -4.30
N SER A 4 16.42 -15.51 -5.51
CA SER A 4 17.56 -14.63 -5.81
C SER A 4 17.12 -13.17 -5.84
N HIS A 5 18.04 -12.27 -5.51
CA HIS A 5 17.81 -10.82 -5.53
C HIS A 5 17.35 -10.32 -6.91
N THR A 6 17.95 -10.87 -7.98
CA THR A 6 17.57 -10.56 -9.37
C THR A 6 16.15 -10.99 -9.69
N LEU A 7 15.70 -12.16 -9.23
CA LEU A 7 14.33 -12.61 -9.41
C LEU A 7 13.34 -11.69 -8.66
N ALA A 8 13.68 -11.30 -7.43
CA ALA A 8 12.86 -10.36 -6.66
C ALA A 8 12.74 -8.99 -7.35
N ARG A 9 13.84 -8.44 -7.89
CA ARG A 9 13.81 -7.17 -8.64
C ARG A 9 12.89 -7.23 -9.86
N ARG A 10 13.04 -8.26 -10.68
CA ARG A 10 12.22 -8.45 -11.89
C ARG A 10 10.73 -8.56 -11.57
N LEU A 11 10.36 -9.23 -10.47
CA LEU A 11 8.97 -9.31 -10.05
C LEU A 11 8.46 -7.97 -9.52
N HIS A 12 9.27 -7.27 -8.73
CA HIS A 12 8.94 -5.93 -8.25
C HIS A 12 8.65 -4.99 -9.42
N ASP A 13 9.54 -4.88 -10.40
CA ASP A 13 9.39 -3.95 -11.54
C ASP A 13 8.10 -4.21 -12.36
N ARG A 14 7.55 -5.44 -12.32
CA ARG A 14 6.34 -5.82 -13.06
C ARG A 14 5.06 -5.63 -12.25
N ILE A 15 5.14 -5.79 -10.93
CA ILE A 15 3.97 -5.76 -10.04
C ILE A 15 3.79 -4.37 -9.42
N GLU A 16 4.88 -3.63 -9.22
CA GLU A 16 4.87 -2.30 -8.61
C GLU A 16 3.90 -1.34 -9.32
N PRO A 17 3.83 -1.25 -10.67
CA PRO A 17 2.92 -0.32 -11.31
C PRO A 17 1.44 -0.65 -11.04
N VAL A 18 1.11 -1.95 -10.98
CA VAL A 18 -0.25 -2.40 -10.64
C VAL A 18 -0.57 -2.09 -9.19
N HIS A 19 0.40 -2.27 -8.28
CA HIS A 19 0.23 -1.95 -6.87
C HIS A 19 0.08 -0.44 -6.65
N ALA A 20 0.86 0.39 -7.37
CA ALA A 20 0.85 1.84 -7.28
C ALA A 20 -0.54 2.45 -7.55
N VAL A 21 -1.31 1.87 -8.48
CA VAL A 21 -2.68 2.31 -8.79
C VAL A 21 -3.55 2.34 -7.53
N THR A 22 -3.37 1.40 -6.60
CA THR A 22 -4.16 1.32 -5.36
C THR A 22 -3.91 2.46 -4.37
N TYR A 23 -2.85 3.25 -4.57
CA TYR A 23 -2.51 4.40 -3.72
C TYR A 23 -2.65 5.74 -4.42
N PHE A 24 -2.32 5.79 -5.71
CA PHE A 24 -2.10 7.06 -6.42
C PHE A 24 -3.17 7.36 -7.46
N ALA A 25 -4.01 6.39 -7.85
CA ALA A 25 -5.12 6.67 -8.75
C ALA A 25 -6.13 7.64 -8.09
N PRO A 26 -6.69 8.61 -8.83
CA PRO A 26 -7.69 9.54 -8.31
C PRO A 26 -8.89 8.84 -7.65
N GLU A 27 -9.30 7.69 -8.17
CA GLU A 27 -10.39 6.87 -7.67
C GLU A 27 -10.08 6.25 -6.30
N ALA A 28 -8.85 5.76 -6.12
CA ALA A 28 -8.39 5.25 -4.83
C ALA A 28 -8.37 6.37 -3.78
N ARG A 29 -7.89 7.55 -4.18
CA ARG A 29 -7.89 8.74 -3.34
C ARG A 29 -9.31 9.15 -2.92
N ALA A 30 -10.21 9.28 -3.89
CA ALA A 30 -11.60 9.65 -3.66
C ALA A 30 -12.34 8.64 -2.77
N ALA A 31 -12.07 7.34 -2.93
CA ALA A 31 -12.66 6.31 -2.09
C ALA A 31 -12.27 6.48 -0.61
N LEU A 32 -11.00 6.78 -0.32
CA LEU A 32 -10.56 6.98 1.06
C LEU A 32 -11.00 8.33 1.65
N ASP A 33 -11.08 9.37 0.83
CA ASP A 33 -11.68 10.64 1.23
C ASP A 33 -13.16 10.42 1.62
N GLY A 34 -13.90 9.60 0.86
CA GLY A 34 -15.29 9.21 1.16
C GLY A 34 -15.46 8.39 2.45
N LEU A 35 -14.41 7.70 2.90
CA LEU A 35 -14.36 7.01 4.20
C LEU A 35 -13.98 7.95 5.36
N GLY A 36 -13.66 9.23 5.08
CA GLY A 36 -13.30 10.23 6.07
C GLY A 36 -11.80 10.37 6.34
N PHE A 37 -10.92 9.72 5.57
CA PHE A 37 -9.46 9.88 5.72
C PHE A 37 -8.98 11.18 5.07
N ARG A 38 -8.58 12.15 5.89
CA ARG A 38 -8.24 13.50 5.44
C ARG A 38 -6.80 13.61 4.92
N GLY A 39 -6.62 14.20 3.75
CA GLY A 39 -5.30 14.48 3.18
C GLY A 39 -4.52 13.23 2.76
N PHE A 40 -3.44 13.43 1.98
CA PHE A 40 -2.73 12.34 1.28
C PHE A 40 -2.38 11.17 2.22
N TRP A 41 -1.67 11.49 3.30
CA TRP A 41 -1.05 10.52 4.18
C TRP A 41 -2.01 9.63 4.96
N MET A 42 -3.14 10.17 5.45
CA MET A 42 -4.11 9.36 6.22
C MET A 42 -4.68 8.24 5.36
N GLY A 43 -5.09 8.56 4.13
CA GLY A 43 -5.55 7.55 3.17
C GLY A 43 -4.45 6.57 2.79
N TYR A 44 -3.26 7.08 2.48
CA TYR A 44 -2.12 6.24 2.09
C TYR A 44 -1.80 5.16 3.13
N PHE A 45 -1.64 5.53 4.41
CA PHE A 45 -1.36 4.57 5.48
C PHE A 45 -2.53 3.65 5.79
N ALA A 46 -3.78 4.14 5.66
CA ALA A 46 -4.97 3.31 5.81
C ALA A 46 -5.04 2.21 4.73
N ALA A 47 -4.89 2.56 3.45
CA ALA A 47 -4.90 1.58 2.36
C ALA A 47 -3.72 0.61 2.44
N ARG A 48 -2.51 1.10 2.77
CA ARG A 48 -1.31 0.25 2.86
C ARG A 48 -1.42 -0.80 3.97
N SER A 49 -2.07 -0.46 5.09
CA SER A 49 -2.25 -1.36 6.22
C SER A 49 -3.50 -2.24 6.11
N ALA A 50 -4.47 -1.89 5.26
CA ALA A 50 -5.74 -2.63 5.12
C ALA A 50 -5.58 -4.15 4.93
N PRO A 51 -4.62 -4.67 4.13
CA PRO A 51 -4.43 -6.11 3.96
C PRO A 51 -4.01 -6.86 5.24
N LEU A 52 -3.50 -6.17 6.25
CA LEU A 52 -3.08 -6.77 7.52
C LEU A 52 -4.27 -7.12 8.42
N GLY A 53 -5.47 -6.63 8.11
CA GLY A 53 -6.64 -6.75 8.98
C GLY A 53 -6.52 -5.87 10.23
N LYS A 54 -7.12 -6.29 11.33
CA LYS A 54 -7.09 -5.53 12.59
C LYS A 54 -5.76 -5.74 13.32
N VAL A 55 -4.87 -4.76 13.21
CA VAL A 55 -3.55 -4.75 13.86
C VAL A 55 -3.34 -3.47 14.68
N PRO A 56 -2.48 -3.49 15.72
CA PRO A 56 -2.13 -2.29 16.46
C PRO A 56 -1.30 -1.32 15.60
N ALA A 57 -1.26 -0.04 15.99
CA ALA A 57 -0.55 1.00 15.27
C ALA A 57 0.94 0.69 15.07
N ASP A 58 1.58 0.07 16.08
CA ASP A 58 3.00 -0.29 16.03
C ASP A 58 3.33 -1.29 14.91
N VAL A 59 2.37 -2.12 14.49
CA VAL A 59 2.53 -3.02 13.34
C VAL A 59 2.47 -2.24 12.03
N VAL A 60 1.67 -1.17 11.97
CA VAL A 60 1.54 -0.32 10.79
C VAL A 60 2.79 0.55 10.57
N THR A 61 3.44 0.97 11.67
CA THR A 61 4.59 1.90 11.64
C THR A 61 5.96 1.21 11.75
N ALA A 62 6.01 -0.12 11.78
CA ALA A 62 7.26 -0.88 11.83
C ALA A 62 8.16 -0.57 10.61
N ALA A 63 9.47 -0.44 10.86
CA ALA A 63 10.50 -0.08 9.88
C ALA A 63 11.05 -1.28 9.10
#